data_AF-A0A3D2RL37-F1
#
_entry.id   AF-A0A3D2RL37-F1
#
_cell.length_a   1.000
_cell.length_b   1.000
_cell.length_c   1.000
_cell.angle_alpha   90.00
_cell.angle_beta   90.00
_cell.angle_gamma   90.00
#
_symmetry.space_group_name_H-M   'P 1'
#
loop_
_entity.id
_entity.type
_entity.pdbx_description
1 polymer ?
#
loop_
_entity_poly.entity_id
_entity_poly.type
_entity_poly.pdbx_seq_one_letter_code
_entity_poly.pdbx_strand_id
1 'polypeptide(L)'
;MSDDRLHICMTMDVERIKACSPLGGPPDWRFAERSVRSYCEELANLGFHATLFIVPDTATQQSEIFRDLETSTEAELGLHIHPQCWGDRYQDLDAYEYFGGYSGAEQRDFLEGASDQWET
;
A
#
# COMPACT_ATOMS: atom_id res chain seq x y z
N MET A 1 -36.66 -8.58 -10.07
CA MET A 1 -36.21 -7.18 -10.15
C MET A 1 -34.71 -7.23 -10.10
N SER A 2 -34.00 -6.71 -11.12
CA SER A 2 -32.54 -6.57 -10.98
C SER A 2 -32.31 -5.59 -9.83
N ASP A 3 -31.33 -5.92 -9.03
CA ASP A 3 -30.95 -5.16 -7.86
C ASP A 3 -29.98 -4.08 -8.34
N ASP A 4 -30.50 -2.89 -8.64
CA ASP A 4 -29.76 -1.78 -9.23
C ASP A 4 -28.90 -1.05 -8.17
N ARG A 5 -28.18 -1.80 -7.33
CA ARG A 5 -27.26 -1.28 -6.32
C ARG A 5 -25.92 -0.88 -6.97
N LEU A 6 -25.52 0.37 -6.76
CA LEU A 6 -24.19 0.86 -7.09
C LEU A 6 -23.26 0.65 -5.89
N HIS A 7 -22.18 -0.09 -6.11
CA HIS A 7 -21.10 -0.27 -5.14
C HIS A 7 -19.93 0.64 -5.50
N ILE A 8 -19.40 1.36 -4.51
CA ILE A 8 -18.27 2.28 -4.67
C ILE A 8 -17.21 1.88 -3.66
N CYS A 9 -15.97 1.73 -4.12
CA CYS A 9 -14.80 1.48 -3.27
C CYS A 9 -13.84 2.66 -3.39
N MET A 10 -13.33 3.13 -2.26
CA MET A 10 -12.35 4.22 -2.19
C MET A 10 -11.01 3.63 -1.82
N THR A 11 -10.05 3.63 -2.75
CA THR A 11 -8.77 2.93 -2.56
C THR A 11 -7.60 3.88 -2.71
N MET A 12 -6.50 3.62 -1.99
CA MET A 12 -5.25 4.36 -2.13
C MET A 12 -4.07 3.40 -2.14
N ASP A 13 -3.23 3.50 -3.17
CA ASP A 13 -1.92 2.85 -3.19
C ASP A 13 -0.97 3.67 -2.30
N VAL A 14 -0.52 3.06 -1.20
CA VAL A 14 0.36 3.67 -0.20
C VAL A 14 1.79 3.21 -0.46
N GLU A 15 2.44 3.92 -1.38
CA GLU A 15 3.78 3.64 -1.87
C GLU A 15 4.90 4.11 -0.92
N ARG A 16 6.14 3.75 -1.23
CA ARG A 16 7.32 4.28 -0.53
C ARG A 16 7.58 5.74 -0.92
N ILE A 17 8.33 6.48 -0.10
CA ILE A 17 8.79 7.81 -0.48
C ILE A 17 9.66 7.78 -1.74
N LYS A 18 9.71 8.90 -2.47
CA LYS A 18 10.43 9.04 -3.74
C LYS A 18 11.91 8.62 -3.67
N ALA A 19 12.56 8.80 -2.52
CA ALA A 19 13.95 8.37 -2.31
C ALA A 19 14.14 6.83 -2.42
N CYS A 20 13.07 6.08 -2.22
CA CYS A 20 13.04 4.61 -2.21
C CYS A 20 12.09 4.02 -3.26
N SER A 21 11.48 4.86 -4.10
CA SER A 21 10.59 4.46 -5.20
C SER A 21 10.81 5.39 -6.39
N PRO A 22 11.77 5.07 -7.28
CA PRO A 22 12.13 5.92 -8.41
C PRO A 22 11.00 6.11 -9.42
N LEU A 23 10.02 5.19 -9.43
CA LEU A 23 8.84 5.22 -10.29
C LEU A 23 7.80 6.25 -9.84
N GLY A 24 7.85 6.71 -8.58
CA GLY A 24 6.90 7.65 -8.01
C GLY A 24 6.65 7.42 -6.54
N GLY A 25 6.12 8.43 -5.85
CA GLY A 25 5.79 8.34 -4.44
C GLY A 25 5.77 9.71 -3.76
N PRO A 26 5.31 9.78 -2.50
CA PRO A 26 5.37 11.01 -1.71
C PRO A 26 6.81 11.51 -1.59
N PRO A 27 7.04 12.84 -1.52
CA PRO A 27 8.38 13.41 -1.45
C PRO A 27 9.13 13.00 -0.17
N ASP A 28 8.40 12.83 0.94
CA ASP A 28 8.95 12.44 2.24
C ASP A 28 7.86 11.77 3.12
N TRP A 29 8.29 11.19 4.24
CA TRP A 29 7.40 10.45 5.15
C TRP A 29 6.34 11.32 5.82
N ARG A 30 6.66 12.59 6.05
CA ARG A 30 5.72 13.55 6.65
C ARG A 30 4.60 13.88 5.67
N PHE A 31 4.92 14.02 4.38
CA PHE A 31 3.93 14.20 3.34
C PHE A 31 3.08 12.93 3.20
N ALA A 32 3.71 11.75 3.17
CA ALA A 32 3.01 10.46 3.09
C ALA A 32 1.97 10.31 4.21
N GLU A 33 2.39 10.54 5.45
CA GLU A 33 1.51 10.47 6.63
C GLU A 33 0.35 11.47 6.52
N ARG A 34 0.65 12.74 6.21
CA ARG A 34 -0.40 13.76 6.10
C ARG A 34 -1.41 13.41 5.02
N SER A 35 -0.94 12.89 3.88
CA SER A 35 -1.79 12.50 2.76
C SER A 35 -2.74 11.36 3.13
N VAL A 36 -2.24 10.28 3.74
CA VAL A 36 -3.08 9.14 4.11
C VAL A 36 -4.07 9.50 5.22
N ARG A 37 -3.63 10.27 6.23
CA ARG A 37 -4.51 10.74 7.31
C ARG A 37 -5.66 11.57 6.77
N SER A 38 -5.37 12.63 6.01
CA SER A 38 -6.41 13.48 5.44
C SER A 38 -7.34 12.70 4.50
N TYR A 39 -6.83 11.75 3.72
CA TYR A 39 -7.68 10.93 2.85
C TYR A 39 -8.69 10.10 3.65
N CYS A 40 -8.24 9.38 4.67
CA CYS A 40 -9.12 8.55 5.51
C CYS A 40 -10.11 9.41 6.32
N GLU A 41 -9.65 10.50 6.92
CA GLU A 41 -10.48 11.39 7.73
C GLU A 41 -11.60 12.05 6.90
N GLU A 42 -11.28 12.55 5.69
CA GLU A 42 -12.27 13.16 4.81
C GLU A 42 -13.29 12.13 4.30
N LEU A 43 -12.86 10.90 3.98
CA LEU A 43 -13.79 9.83 3.60
C LEU A 43 -14.71 9.44 4.76
N ALA A 44 -14.17 9.28 5.97
CA ALA A 44 -14.95 8.95 7.15
C ALA A 44 -15.99 10.04 7.45
N ASN A 45 -15.62 11.31 7.33
CA ASN A 45 -16.54 12.46 7.48
C ASN A 45 -17.69 12.44 6.46
N LEU A 46 -17.47 11.83 5.29
CA LEU A 46 -18.48 11.65 4.24
C LEU A 46 -19.25 10.33 4.36
N GLY A 47 -18.96 9.51 5.37
CA GLY A 47 -19.58 8.20 5.57
C GLY A 47 -19.04 7.08 4.67
N PHE A 48 -17.82 7.24 4.16
CA PHE A 48 -17.10 6.21 3.40
C PHE A 48 -15.90 5.68 4.20
N HIS A 49 -15.43 4.50 3.82
CA HIS A 49 -14.21 3.90 4.35
C HIS A 49 -13.17 3.74 3.24
N ALA A 50 -11.91 3.95 3.58
CA ALA A 50 -10.79 3.73 2.68
C ALA A 50 -10.32 2.28 2.75
N THR A 51 -9.91 1.71 1.61
CA THR A 51 -8.99 0.56 1.58
C THR A 51 -7.60 1.08 1.20
N LEU A 52 -6.64 0.89 2.09
CA LEU A 52 -5.25 1.29 1.92
C LEU A 52 -4.44 0.10 1.42
N PHE A 53 -3.91 0.17 0.21
CA PHE A 53 -3.02 -0.83 -0.39
C PHE A 53 -1.58 -0.45 -0.09
N ILE A 54 -1.04 -0.98 1.01
CA ILE A 54 0.22 -0.53 1.60
C ILE A 54 1.35 -1.48 1.23
N VAL A 55 2.45 -0.92 0.72
CA VAL A 55 3.67 -1.71 0.49
C VAL A 55 4.36 -2.09 1.80
N PRO A 56 4.92 -3.31 1.92
CA PRO A 56 5.51 -3.80 3.17
C PRO A 56 6.48 -2.82 3.84
N ASP A 57 7.36 -2.19 3.07
CA ASP A 57 8.36 -1.25 3.59
C ASP A 57 7.71 0.00 4.22
N THR A 58 6.61 0.49 3.63
CA THR A 58 5.85 1.62 4.19
C THR A 58 5.08 1.19 5.43
N ALA A 59 4.49 -0.01 5.42
CA ALA A 59 3.83 -0.58 6.60
C ALA A 59 4.79 -0.69 7.79
N THR A 60 6.03 -1.19 7.58
CA THR A 60 7.07 -1.22 8.62
C THR A 60 7.44 0.18 9.11
N GLN A 61 7.56 1.16 8.20
CA GLN A 61 8.03 2.50 8.54
C GLN A 61 6.99 3.34 9.30
N GLN A 62 5.69 3.12 9.07
CA GLN A 62 4.58 3.95 9.57
C GLN A 62 3.44 3.13 10.19
N SER A 63 3.74 1.95 10.74
CA SER A 63 2.76 0.99 11.28
C SER A 63 1.76 1.62 12.26
N GLU A 64 2.25 2.45 13.19
CA GLU A 64 1.42 3.12 14.20
C GLU A 64 0.31 3.98 13.58
N ILE A 65 0.62 4.70 12.49
CA ILE A 65 -0.35 5.55 11.78
C ILE A 65 -1.44 4.69 11.16
N PHE A 66 -1.09 3.56 10.54
CA PHE A 66 -2.08 2.70 9.89
C PHE A 66 -3.01 2.04 10.90
N ARG A 67 -2.49 1.61 12.05
CA ARG A 67 -3.32 1.05 13.14
C ARG A 67 -4.25 2.09 13.78
N ASP A 68 -3.75 3.32 13.92
CA ASP A 68 -4.57 4.44 14.35
C ASP A 68 -5.69 4.74 13.34
N LEU A 69 -5.41 4.74 12.04
CA LEU A 69 -6.40 4.97 10.99
C LEU A 69 -7.44 3.83 10.89
N GLU A 70 -7.02 2.58 11.00
CA GLU A 70 -7.92 1.41 11.11
C GLU A 70 -8.92 1.62 12.25
N THR A 71 -8.44 2.07 13.41
CA THR A 71 -9.29 2.25 14.60
C THR A 71 -10.15 3.52 14.54
N SER A 72 -9.62 4.63 14.02
CA SER A 72 -10.27 5.94 14.07
C SER A 72 -11.19 6.23 12.88
N THR A 73 -10.96 5.59 11.74
CA THR A 73 -11.70 5.84 10.47
C THR A 73 -12.33 4.59 9.87
N GLU A 74 -12.12 3.42 10.49
CA GLU A 74 -12.51 2.11 9.96
C GLU A 74 -11.86 1.83 8.59
N ALA A 75 -10.66 2.36 8.35
CA ALA A 75 -9.89 2.09 7.15
C ALA A 75 -9.44 0.62 7.11
N GLU A 76 -9.62 -0.03 5.96
CA GLU A 76 -9.12 -1.38 5.68
C GLU A 76 -7.64 -1.32 5.27
N LEU A 77 -6.82 -2.20 5.85
CA LEU A 77 -5.39 -2.30 5.55
C LEU A 77 -5.15 -3.53 4.66
N GLY A 78 -4.70 -3.32 3.43
CA GLY A 78 -4.39 -4.36 2.46
C GLY A 78 -2.91 -4.37 2.07
N LEU A 79 -2.36 -5.57 1.88
CA LEU A 79 -1.00 -5.76 1.37
C LEU A 79 -0.94 -5.45 -0.14
N HIS A 80 0.02 -4.62 -0.54
CA HIS A 80 0.34 -4.30 -1.94
C HIS A 80 1.82 -4.54 -2.19
N ILE A 81 2.21 -5.11 -3.33
CA ILE A 81 3.62 -5.43 -3.59
C ILE A 81 4.06 -5.05 -4.99
N HIS A 82 5.25 -4.46 -5.04
CA HIS A 82 6.02 -4.22 -6.25
C HIS A 82 7.37 -4.94 -6.15
N PRO A 83 7.50 -6.16 -6.68
CA PRO A 83 8.76 -6.93 -6.58
C PRO A 83 9.99 -6.21 -7.15
N GLN A 84 9.79 -5.32 -8.13
CA GLN A 84 10.85 -4.53 -8.76
C GLN A 84 11.45 -3.47 -7.84
N CYS A 85 10.72 -3.02 -6.82
CA CYS A 85 11.20 -2.00 -5.89
C CYS A 85 11.08 -2.39 -4.42
N TRP A 86 10.81 -3.67 -4.13
CA TRP A 86 10.75 -4.20 -2.77
C TRP A 86 12.14 -4.25 -2.12
N GLY A 87 12.26 -3.82 -0.86
CA GLY A 87 13.52 -3.86 -0.12
C GLY A 87 14.55 -2.88 -0.68
N ASP A 88 15.70 -3.38 -1.13
CA ASP A 88 16.79 -2.61 -1.75
C ASP A 88 16.76 -2.62 -3.29
N ARG A 89 15.84 -3.37 -3.90
CA ARG A 89 15.74 -3.54 -5.37
C ARG A 89 15.47 -2.24 -6.14
N TYR A 90 14.89 -1.25 -5.48
CA TYR A 90 14.68 0.08 -6.05
C TYR A 90 15.98 0.78 -6.51
N GLN A 91 17.14 0.27 -6.09
CA GLN A 91 18.45 0.80 -6.48
C GLN A 91 18.86 0.40 -7.91
N ASP A 92 18.28 -0.65 -8.49
CA ASP A 92 18.56 -1.12 -9.85
C ASP A 92 17.28 -1.65 -10.52
N LEU A 93 16.39 -0.74 -10.91
CA LEU A 93 15.08 -1.10 -11.46
C LEU A 93 15.16 -1.91 -12.75
N ASP A 94 16.22 -1.75 -13.55
CA ASP A 94 16.37 -2.46 -14.83
C ASP A 94 16.77 -3.94 -14.61
N ALA A 95 17.24 -4.29 -13.41
CA ALA A 95 17.58 -5.66 -13.04
C ALA A 95 16.38 -6.50 -12.56
N TYR A 96 15.22 -5.88 -12.34
CA TYR A 96 14.05 -6.54 -11.77
C TYR A 96 12.80 -6.33 -12.62
N GLU A 97 11.93 -7.34 -12.62
CA GLU A 97 10.71 -7.35 -13.40
C GLU A 97 9.51 -6.95 -12.54
N TYR A 98 8.40 -6.57 -13.19
CA TYR A 98 7.11 -6.54 -12.52
C TYR A 98 6.68 -7.98 -12.15
N PHE A 99 5.76 -8.12 -11.19
CA PHE A 99 5.31 -9.43 -10.68
C PHE A 99 4.98 -10.45 -11.78
N GLY A 100 4.32 -10.01 -12.86
CA GLY A 100 3.95 -10.86 -13.99
C GLY A 100 5.11 -11.38 -14.86
N GLY A 101 6.32 -10.82 -14.72
CA GLY A 101 7.53 -11.26 -15.44
C GLY A 101 8.25 -12.45 -14.79
N TYR A 102 7.93 -12.77 -13.54
CA TYR A 102 8.55 -13.86 -12.81
C TYR A 102 7.87 -15.22 -13.03
N SER A 103 8.60 -16.30 -12.77
CA SER A 103 8.02 -17.64 -12.74
C SER A 103 7.01 -17.79 -11.59
N GLY A 104 6.11 -18.77 -11.69
CA GLY A 104 5.13 -19.00 -10.63
C GLY A 104 5.75 -19.41 -9.28
N ALA A 105 6.98 -19.95 -9.25
CA ALA A 105 7.68 -20.21 -8.01
C ALA A 105 8.17 -18.91 -7.36
N GLU A 106 8.86 -18.07 -8.13
CA GLU A 106 9.32 -16.75 -7.67
C GLU A 106 8.16 -15.86 -7.24
N GLN A 107 7.03 -15.87 -7.96
CA GLN A 107 5.81 -15.17 -7.56
C GLN A 107 5.30 -15.60 -6.18
N ARG A 108 5.36 -16.90 -5.86
CA ARG A 108 4.99 -17.39 -4.52
C ARG A 108 5.99 -16.95 -3.47
N ASP A 109 7.28 -17.03 -3.77
CA ASP A 109 8.34 -16.57 -2.85
C ASP A 109 8.17 -15.08 -2.51
N PHE A 110 7.77 -14.25 -3.48
CA PHE A 110 7.44 -12.84 -3.25
C PHE A 110 6.22 -12.65 -2.35
N LEU A 111 5.16 -13.40 -2.59
CA LEU A 111 3.94 -13.29 -1.78
C LEU A 111 4.18 -13.78 -0.34
N GLU A 112 4.91 -14.88 -0.17
CA GLU A 112 5.29 -15.40 1.15
C GLU A 112 6.13 -14.38 1.91
N GLY A 113 7.22 -13.89 1.32
CA GLY A 113 8.09 -12.95 2.02
C GLY A 113 7.44 -11.59 2.30
N ALA A 114 6.56 -11.09 1.42
CA ALA A 114 5.80 -9.88 1.69
C ALA A 114 4.73 -10.08 2.77
N SER A 115 4.12 -11.27 2.84
CA SER A 115 3.17 -11.61 3.90
C SER A 115 3.87 -11.72 5.25
N ASP A 116 5.03 -12.38 5.30
CA ASP A 116 5.86 -12.48 6.51
C ASP A 116 6.24 -11.09 7.04
N GLN A 117 6.65 -10.17 6.15
CA GLN A 117 6.96 -8.79 6.53
C GLN A 117 5.72 -8.02 7.01
N TRP A 118 4.55 -8.30 6.43
CA TRP A 118 3.29 -7.65 6.78
C TRP A 118 2.76 -8.06 8.16
N GLU A 119 2.96 -9.32 8.53
CA GLU A 119 2.46 -9.90 9.79
C GLU A 119 3.33 -9.58 11.01
N THR A 120 4.49 -8.93 10.82
CA THR A 120 5.42 -8.54 11.89
C THR A 120 5.00 -7.26 12.60
#